data_AF-A0A5J4JIF8-F1
#
_entry.id   AF-A0A5J4JIF8-F1
#
_cell.length_a   1.000
_cell.length_b   1.000
_cell.length_c   1.000
_cell.angle_alpha   90.00
_cell.angle_beta   90.00
_cell.angle_gamma   90.00
#
_symmetry.space_group_name_H-M   'P 1'
#
loop_
_entity.id
_entity.type
_entity.pdbx_description
1 polymer ?
#
loop_
_entity_poly.entity_id
_entity_poly.type
_entity_poly.pdbx_seq_one_letter_code
_entity_poly.pdbx_strand_id
1 'polypeptide(L)'
;MSERPLLQPVAAPFFEKNTLELARTLLGCLLVKETEEGVAAGFIVETEAYMGAWDRAAHSYGNRRTKRTEVMFQSPGYVYTYQMHTHCLVNVVSGREDIPEAILIRAIEPYIGTGLMFARRKVKEVKQLTNGPGKLTKALGITMKDYGRVFYERPLFIAEGFKPEQIMTGPRIGIDNTGEAKHYPYRFWVKDNPFVSRR
;
A
#
# COMPACT_ATOMS: atom_id res chain seq x y z
N MET A 1 -19.89 -25.61 -2.99
CA MET A 1 -18.80 -24.84 -2.36
C MET A 1 -17.88 -24.40 -3.49
N SER A 2 -17.90 -23.13 -3.88
CA SER A 2 -17.02 -22.61 -4.93
C SER A 2 -15.57 -22.77 -4.47
N GLU A 3 -14.76 -23.48 -5.24
CA GLU A 3 -13.31 -23.51 -5.04
C GLU A 3 -12.80 -22.07 -4.97
N ARG A 4 -12.13 -21.72 -3.86
CA ARG A 4 -11.49 -20.42 -3.75
C ARG A 4 -10.28 -20.45 -4.68
N PRO A 5 -10.07 -19.43 -5.53
CA PRO A 5 -8.83 -19.35 -6.28
C PRO A 5 -7.66 -19.37 -5.28
N LEU A 6 -6.67 -20.23 -5.53
CA LEU A 6 -5.46 -20.30 -4.73
C LEU A 6 -4.70 -18.98 -4.91
N LEU A 7 -4.89 -18.05 -3.98
CA LEU A 7 -4.13 -16.80 -3.94
C LEU A 7 -2.69 -17.12 -3.54
N GLN A 8 -1.76 -16.91 -4.46
CA GLN A 8 -0.33 -17.12 -4.21
C GLN A 8 0.39 -15.78 -4.08
N PRO A 9 1.24 -15.61 -3.06
CA PRO A 9 2.14 -14.45 -2.99
C PRO A 9 3.03 -14.38 -4.23
N VAL A 10 3.26 -13.17 -4.74
CA VAL A 10 4.34 -12.92 -5.70
C VAL A 10 5.69 -13.26 -5.04
N ALA A 11 6.67 -13.70 -5.83
CA ALA A 11 8.00 -14.02 -5.31
C ALA A 11 8.79 -12.74 -4.93
N ALA A 12 9.78 -12.85 -4.05
CA ALA A 12 10.62 -11.72 -3.62
C ALA A 12 11.21 -10.87 -4.78
N PRO A 13 11.70 -11.45 -5.90
CA PRO A 13 12.22 -10.66 -7.03
C PRO A 13 11.19 -9.73 -7.69
N PHE A 14 9.89 -9.93 -7.48
CA PHE A 14 8.84 -9.02 -7.97
C PHE A 14 9.06 -7.58 -7.47
N PHE A 15 9.58 -7.43 -6.25
CA PHE A 15 9.79 -6.14 -5.60
C PHE A 15 11.11 -5.46 -6.01
N GLU A 16 11.99 -6.15 -6.74
CA GLU A 16 13.30 -5.64 -7.15
C GLU A 16 13.20 -4.75 -8.40
N LYS A 17 12.62 -3.56 -8.22
CA LYS A 17 12.38 -2.56 -9.26
C LYS A 17 12.73 -1.17 -8.75
N ASN A 18 12.89 -0.20 -9.66
CA ASN A 18 12.93 1.19 -9.25
C ASN A 18 11.63 1.57 -8.52
N THR A 19 11.70 2.38 -7.46
CA THR A 19 10.53 2.73 -6.64
C THR A 19 9.36 3.31 -7.43
N LEU A 20 9.60 4.17 -8.42
CA LEU A 20 8.52 4.71 -9.25
C LEU A 20 7.93 3.65 -10.20
N GLU A 21 8.77 2.75 -10.72
CA GLU A 21 8.31 1.60 -11.53
C GLU A 21 7.47 0.64 -10.69
N LEU A 22 7.94 0.28 -9.49
CA LEU A 22 7.22 -0.60 -8.58
C LEU A 22 5.89 0.02 -8.15
N ALA A 23 5.86 1.33 -7.86
CA ALA A 23 4.63 2.02 -7.48
C ALA A 23 3.53 1.90 -8.55
N ARG A 24 3.90 1.90 -9.83
CA ARG A 24 2.98 1.65 -10.95
C ARG A 24 2.67 0.17 -11.13
N THR A 25 3.68 -0.69 -10.98
CA THR A 25 3.54 -2.16 -11.10
C THR A 25 2.58 -2.72 -10.07
N LEU A 26 2.55 -2.14 -8.86
CA LEU A 26 1.62 -2.53 -7.81
C LEU A 26 0.16 -2.24 -8.15
N LEU A 27 -0.13 -1.30 -9.06
CA LEU A 27 -1.51 -1.02 -9.47
C LEU A 27 -2.08 -2.22 -10.22
N GLY A 28 -3.24 -2.71 -9.76
CA GLY A 28 -3.90 -3.91 -10.27
C GLY A 28 -3.48 -5.21 -9.58
N CYS A 29 -2.40 -5.22 -8.77
CA CYS A 29 -2.07 -6.35 -7.90
C CYS A 29 -3.09 -6.48 -6.77
N LEU A 30 -3.25 -7.70 -6.24
CA LEU A 30 -4.19 -7.99 -5.17
C LEU A 30 -3.50 -7.93 -3.81
N LEU A 31 -3.89 -6.98 -2.95
CA LEU A 31 -3.44 -6.94 -1.55
C LEU A 31 -4.34 -7.85 -0.71
N VAL A 32 -3.74 -8.85 -0.06
CA VAL A 32 -4.47 -9.90 0.68
C VAL A 32 -4.07 -9.88 2.14
N LYS A 33 -5.07 -9.95 3.02
CA LYS A 33 -4.88 -10.13 4.46
C LYS A 33 -5.71 -11.30 4.97
N GLU A 34 -5.04 -12.23 5.61
CA GLU A 34 -5.65 -13.34 6.33
C GLU A 34 -5.68 -13.02 7.82
N THR A 35 -6.83 -13.27 8.43
CA THR A 35 -7.10 -13.07 9.85
C THR A 35 -7.92 -14.25 10.36
N GLU A 36 -8.05 -14.41 11.67
CA GLU A 36 -8.92 -15.42 12.28
C GLU A 36 -10.39 -15.26 11.87
N GLU A 37 -10.84 -14.02 11.61
CA GLU A 37 -12.18 -13.72 11.11
C GLU A 37 -12.39 -14.12 9.63
N GLY A 38 -11.31 -14.40 8.90
CA GLY A 38 -11.33 -14.76 7.48
C GLY A 38 -10.38 -13.94 6.61
N VAL A 39 -10.49 -14.13 5.30
CA VAL A 39 -9.66 -13.49 4.27
C VAL A 39 -10.37 -12.26 3.73
N ALA A 40 -9.65 -11.14 3.64
CA ALA A 40 -10.08 -9.93 2.96
C ALA A 40 -9.01 -9.52 1.94
N ALA A 41 -9.45 -9.10 0.75
CA ALA A 41 -8.52 -8.66 -0.30
C ALA A 41 -9.14 -7.62 -1.23
N GLY A 42 -8.29 -6.83 -1.88
CA GLY A 42 -8.71 -5.93 -2.95
C GLY A 42 -7.56 -5.52 -3.85
N PHE A 43 -7.89 -5.13 -5.08
CA PHE A 43 -6.92 -4.71 -6.07
C PHE A 43 -6.38 -3.33 -5.72
N ILE A 44 -5.07 -3.13 -5.73
CA ILE A 44 -4.45 -1.85 -5.45
C ILE A 44 -4.76 -0.89 -6.61
N VAL A 45 -5.40 0.25 -6.32
CA VAL A 45 -5.83 1.21 -7.36
C VAL A 45 -5.21 2.60 -7.19
N GLU A 46 -4.49 2.83 -6.09
CA GLU A 46 -3.79 4.09 -5.84
C GLU A 46 -2.56 3.86 -4.95
N THR A 47 -1.43 4.43 -5.35
CA THR A 47 -0.14 4.36 -4.64
C THR A 47 0.55 5.73 -4.59
N GLU A 48 1.42 5.93 -3.60
CA GLU A 48 2.35 7.07 -3.53
C GLU A 48 3.77 6.60 -3.24
N ALA A 49 4.72 7.02 -4.06
CA ALA A 49 6.14 6.76 -3.89
C ALA A 49 6.81 7.82 -2.99
N TYR A 50 7.75 7.36 -2.17
CA TYR A 50 8.58 8.18 -1.30
C TYR A 50 10.06 7.82 -1.54
N MET A 51 10.83 8.78 -2.07
CA MET A 51 12.21 8.58 -2.57
C MET A 51 13.27 8.71 -1.46
N GLY A 52 12.91 8.26 -0.25
CA GLY A 52 13.83 8.11 0.88
C GLY A 52 14.61 9.37 1.25
N ALA A 53 15.94 9.24 1.26
CA ALA A 53 16.88 10.26 1.74
C ALA A 53 16.71 11.63 1.07
N TRP A 54 16.28 11.64 -0.19
CA TRP A 54 16.20 12.83 -1.04
C TRP A 54 14.80 13.44 -1.10
N ASP A 55 13.82 12.82 -0.44
CA ASP A 55 12.42 13.22 -0.50
C ASP A 55 11.97 13.83 0.82
N ARG A 56 11.77 15.15 0.84
CA ARG A 56 11.30 15.88 2.04
C ARG A 56 9.96 15.39 2.57
N ALA A 57 9.17 14.68 1.76
CA ALA A 57 7.92 14.08 2.20
C ALA A 57 8.09 12.69 2.83
N ALA A 58 9.25 12.05 2.69
CA ALA A 58 9.51 10.74 3.26
C ALA A 58 9.86 10.83 4.75
N HIS A 59 9.43 9.82 5.51
CA HIS A 59 9.82 9.69 6.92
C HIS A 59 11.34 9.47 7.11
N SER A 60 12.00 8.98 6.08
CA SER A 60 13.44 8.70 5.99
C SER A 60 14.26 9.83 5.36
N TYR A 61 13.66 11.01 5.12
CA TYR A 61 14.38 12.18 4.59
C TYR A 61 15.69 12.46 5.35
N GLY A 62 16.77 12.71 4.63
CA GLY A 62 18.10 12.89 5.22
C GLY A 62 18.67 11.62 5.87
N ASN A 63 18.30 10.44 5.35
CA ASN A 63 18.67 9.13 5.92
C ASN A 63 18.26 8.97 7.39
N ARG A 64 17.11 9.55 7.77
CA ARG A 64 16.64 9.49 9.15
C ARG A 64 16.26 8.06 9.56
N ARG A 65 17.11 7.43 10.37
CA ARG A 65 16.92 6.11 10.95
C ARG A 65 16.37 6.21 12.38
N THR A 66 15.26 5.55 12.63
CA THR A 66 14.55 5.51 13.92
C THR A 66 13.92 4.13 14.07
N LYS A 67 13.48 3.74 15.27
CA LYS A 67 12.72 2.49 15.46
C LYS A 67 11.56 2.30 14.47
N ARG A 68 10.93 3.41 14.06
CA ARG A 68 9.83 3.43 13.08
C ARG A 68 10.30 3.27 11.64
N THR A 69 11.40 3.91 11.26
CA THR A 69 11.89 3.90 9.86
C THR A 69 12.89 2.80 9.58
N GLU A 70 13.30 2.05 10.61
CA GLU A 70 14.31 0.98 10.54
C GLU A 70 14.02 -0.03 9.41
N VAL A 71 12.77 -0.47 9.29
CA VAL A 71 12.38 -1.43 8.27
C VAL A 71 12.56 -0.90 6.85
N MET A 72 12.51 0.42 6.64
CA MET A 72 12.69 1.01 5.32
C MET A 72 14.11 0.78 4.78
N PHE A 73 15.09 0.51 5.63
CA PHE A 73 16.48 0.20 5.24
C PHE A 73 16.70 -1.28 4.95
N GLN A 74 15.66 -2.12 5.03
CA GLN A 74 15.72 -3.54 4.67
C GLN A 74 15.51 -3.74 3.16
N SER A 75 15.62 -4.99 2.70
CA SER A 75 15.40 -5.36 1.30
C SER A 75 13.99 -5.02 0.80
N PRO A 76 13.78 -4.92 -0.54
CA PRO A 76 12.46 -4.70 -1.11
C PRO A 76 11.44 -5.77 -0.71
N GLY A 77 10.18 -5.37 -0.57
CA GLY A 77 9.06 -6.26 -0.22
C GLY A 77 8.75 -6.32 1.28
N TYR A 78 9.53 -5.66 2.14
CA TYR A 78 9.19 -5.52 3.56
C TYR A 78 7.96 -4.63 3.77
N VAL A 79 7.21 -4.94 4.82
CA VAL A 79 6.01 -4.23 5.26
C VAL A 79 6.41 -3.12 6.23
N TYR A 80 6.22 -1.88 5.80
CA TYR A 80 6.37 -0.71 6.65
C TYR A 80 5.00 -0.16 7.07
N THR A 81 4.58 -0.44 8.31
CA THR A 81 3.41 0.18 8.91
C THR A 81 3.75 1.28 9.91
N TYR A 82 2.93 2.33 9.96
CA TYR A 82 3.01 3.34 11.02
C TYR A 82 1.63 3.86 11.40
N GLN A 83 1.51 4.45 12.59
CA GLN A 83 0.30 5.15 13.01
C GLN A 83 0.34 6.62 12.62
N MET A 84 -0.75 7.10 12.03
CA MET A 84 -1.03 8.52 11.80
C MET A 84 -2.42 8.81 12.38
N HIS A 85 -2.46 9.66 13.40
CA HIS A 85 -3.66 9.83 14.24
C HIS A 85 -4.17 8.46 14.74
N THR A 86 -5.41 8.08 14.41
CA THR A 86 -6.04 6.82 14.82
C THR A 86 -6.00 5.74 13.73
N HIS A 87 -5.12 5.90 12.73
CA HIS A 87 -5.06 5.03 11.56
C HIS A 87 -3.69 4.38 11.41
N CYS A 88 -3.69 3.05 11.18
CA CYS A 88 -2.54 2.35 10.66
C CYS A 88 -2.45 2.60 9.16
N LEU A 89 -1.27 2.94 8.65
CA LEU A 89 -0.97 3.05 7.22
C LEU A 89 0.05 1.96 6.86
N VAL A 90 0.02 1.48 5.62
CA VAL A 90 0.86 0.37 5.16
C VAL A 90 1.61 0.76 3.89
N ASN A 91 2.90 0.46 3.87
CA ASN A 91 3.80 0.77 2.77
C ASN A 91 4.61 -0.48 2.41
N VAL A 92 4.99 -0.57 1.14
CA VAL A 92 5.94 -1.55 0.60
C VAL A 92 7.31 -0.90 0.58
N VAL A 93 8.29 -1.46 1.29
CA VAL A 93 9.70 -1.07 1.13
C VAL A 93 10.14 -1.44 -0.27
N SER A 94 10.74 -0.49 -0.99
CA SER A 94 11.02 -0.62 -2.43
C SER A 94 12.48 -0.39 -2.78
N GLY A 95 13.20 0.37 -1.96
CA GLY A 95 14.64 0.55 -2.14
C GLY A 95 15.40 -0.73 -1.79
N ARG A 96 16.62 -0.84 -2.33
CA ARG A 96 17.56 -1.89 -1.90
C ARG A 96 17.94 -1.66 -0.44
N GLU A 97 18.61 -2.65 0.16
CA GLU A 97 19.16 -2.52 1.52
C GLU A 97 19.93 -1.19 1.67
N ASP A 98 19.71 -0.54 2.82
CA ASP A 98 20.18 0.79 3.19
C ASP A 98 19.69 1.98 2.34
N ILE A 99 18.80 1.76 1.36
CA ILE A 99 18.15 2.82 0.56
C ILE A 99 16.68 2.94 1.00
N PRO A 100 16.31 3.92 1.84
CA PRO A 100 15.04 3.90 2.55
C PRO A 100 13.86 4.46 1.76
N GLU A 101 13.61 3.87 0.59
CA GLU A 101 12.48 4.19 -0.30
C GLU A 101 11.29 3.26 -0.01
N ALA A 102 10.08 3.81 -0.12
CA ALA A 102 8.86 3.04 0.11
C ALA A 102 7.67 3.57 -0.70
N ILE A 103 6.65 2.72 -0.81
CA ILE A 103 5.42 3.00 -1.54
C ILE A 103 4.22 2.84 -0.61
N LEU A 104 3.50 3.92 -0.34
CA LEU A 104 2.23 3.89 0.38
C LEU A 104 1.15 3.30 -0.51
N ILE A 105 0.43 2.30 0.00
CA ILE A 105 -0.81 1.83 -0.62
C ILE A 105 -1.94 2.72 -0.11
N ARG A 106 -2.61 3.44 -1.02
CA ARG A 106 -3.61 4.46 -0.67
C ARG A 106 -5.04 4.00 -0.79
N ALA A 107 -5.33 3.18 -1.78
CA ALA A 107 -6.67 2.68 -1.99
C ALA A 107 -6.63 1.32 -2.65
N ILE A 108 -7.66 0.53 -2.35
CA ILE A 108 -7.94 -0.72 -3.03
C ILE A 108 -9.39 -0.75 -3.53
N GLU A 109 -9.63 -1.44 -4.63
CA GLU A 109 -10.96 -1.90 -5.04
C GLU A 109 -11.27 -3.22 -4.32
N PRO A 110 -12.28 -3.28 -3.43
CA PRO A 110 -12.62 -4.50 -2.68
C PRO A 110 -12.96 -5.66 -3.62
N TYR A 111 -12.42 -6.85 -3.32
CA TYR A 111 -12.65 -8.05 -4.14
C TYR A 111 -13.12 -9.26 -3.30
N ILE A 112 -12.37 -9.62 -2.26
CA ILE A 112 -12.69 -10.76 -1.38
C ILE A 112 -12.99 -10.25 0.02
N GLY A 113 -13.99 -10.86 0.68
CA GLY A 113 -14.28 -10.56 2.08
C GLY A 113 -14.96 -9.22 2.32
N THR A 114 -15.68 -8.66 1.34
CA THR A 114 -16.37 -7.36 1.46
C THR A 114 -17.32 -7.30 2.65
N GLY A 115 -17.98 -8.41 3.01
CA GLY A 115 -18.79 -8.50 4.23
C GLY A 115 -17.97 -8.28 5.52
N LEU A 116 -16.75 -8.85 5.61
CA LEU A 116 -15.82 -8.59 6.71
C LEU A 116 -15.36 -7.13 6.73
N MET A 117 -15.10 -6.56 5.54
CA MET A 117 -14.73 -5.14 5.43
C MET A 117 -15.84 -4.23 5.98
N PHE A 118 -17.11 -4.51 5.66
CA PHE A 118 -18.24 -3.77 6.21
C PHE A 118 -18.36 -3.93 7.73
N ALA A 119 -18.22 -5.15 8.26
CA ALA A 119 -18.26 -5.40 9.70
C ALA A 119 -17.18 -4.60 10.46
N ARG A 120 -15.96 -4.53 9.91
CA ARG A 120 -14.84 -3.78 10.50
C ARG A 120 -14.99 -2.26 10.37
N ARG A 121 -15.51 -1.78 9.23
CA ARG A 121 -15.58 -0.35 8.91
C ARG A 121 -16.86 0.34 9.40
N LYS A 122 -17.95 -0.41 9.59
CA LYS A 122 -19.28 0.09 10.00
C LYS A 122 -19.77 1.25 9.12
N VAL A 123 -19.50 1.19 7.82
CA VAL A 123 -19.99 2.14 6.81
C VAL A 123 -21.10 1.49 5.98
N LYS A 124 -21.93 2.30 5.32
CA LYS A 124 -23.04 1.81 4.47
C LYS A 124 -22.66 1.69 2.99
N GLU A 125 -21.76 2.53 2.53
CA GLU A 125 -21.37 2.59 1.12
C GLU A 125 -20.07 1.82 0.85
N VAL A 126 -20.08 0.97 -0.19
CA VAL A 126 -18.90 0.18 -0.58
C VAL A 126 -17.69 1.07 -0.90
N LYS A 127 -17.93 2.22 -1.54
CA LYS A 127 -16.90 3.19 -1.90
C LYS A 127 -16.12 3.72 -0.69
N GLN A 128 -16.75 3.76 0.49
CA GLN A 128 -16.14 4.27 1.73
C GLN A 128 -15.34 3.21 2.50
N LEU A 129 -15.32 1.95 2.03
CA LEU A 129 -14.57 0.88 2.69
C LEU A 129 -13.07 1.13 2.61
N THR A 130 -12.57 1.48 1.41
CA THR A 130 -11.15 1.34 1.06
C THR A 130 -10.57 2.52 0.28
N ASN A 131 -11.34 3.59 0.07
CA ASN A 131 -10.89 4.81 -0.63
C ASN A 131 -10.02 5.74 0.24
N GLY A 132 -8.98 5.19 0.87
CA GLY A 132 -8.01 5.93 1.66
C GLY A 132 -7.09 5.02 2.48
N PRO A 133 -5.86 5.46 2.77
CA PRO A 133 -4.81 4.58 3.29
C PRO A 133 -5.16 4.03 4.69
N GLY A 134 -5.70 4.88 5.56
CA GLY A 134 -6.21 4.45 6.87
C GLY A 134 -7.58 3.75 6.83
N LYS A 135 -8.27 3.76 5.67
CA LYS A 135 -9.56 3.08 5.48
C LYS A 135 -9.32 1.63 5.06
N LEU A 136 -8.48 1.41 4.04
CA LEU A 136 -8.17 0.08 3.55
C LEU A 136 -7.51 -0.81 4.60
N THR A 137 -6.62 -0.28 5.43
CA THR A 137 -5.97 -1.08 6.49
C THR A 137 -6.99 -1.57 7.51
N LYS A 138 -7.93 -0.71 7.93
CA LYS A 138 -9.04 -1.09 8.81
C LYS A 138 -9.97 -2.11 8.16
N ALA A 139 -10.29 -1.97 6.87
CA ALA A 139 -11.11 -2.91 6.13
C ALA A 139 -10.46 -4.30 6.03
N LEU A 140 -9.15 -4.34 5.73
CA LEU A 140 -8.39 -5.57 5.60
C LEU A 140 -7.97 -6.21 6.93
N GLY A 141 -7.99 -5.46 8.04
CA GLY A 141 -7.47 -5.93 9.32
C GLY A 141 -5.94 -5.87 9.41
N ILE A 142 -5.31 -4.94 8.68
CA ILE A 142 -3.87 -4.66 8.76
C ILE A 142 -3.61 -3.79 9.99
N THR A 143 -2.65 -4.19 10.81
CA THR A 143 -2.33 -3.52 12.09
C THR A 143 -0.83 -3.27 12.23
N MET A 144 -0.42 -2.60 13.31
CA MET A 144 1.01 -2.42 13.62
C MET A 144 1.76 -3.74 13.87
N LYS A 145 1.05 -4.85 14.12
CA LYS A 145 1.66 -6.18 14.25
C LYS A 145 2.22 -6.71 12.92
N ASP A 146 1.90 -6.06 11.81
CA ASP A 146 2.39 -6.41 10.48
C ASP A 146 3.72 -5.74 10.11
N TYR A 147 4.19 -4.78 10.92
CA TYR A 147 5.51 -4.14 10.75
C TYR A 147 6.63 -5.18 10.68
N GLY A 148 7.51 -5.05 9.68
CA GLY A 148 8.69 -5.92 9.54
C GLY A 148 8.42 -7.28 8.92
N ARG A 149 7.17 -7.60 8.55
CA ARG A 149 6.85 -8.76 7.70
C ARG A 149 7.27 -8.50 6.26
N VAL A 150 7.05 -9.48 5.39
CA VAL A 150 7.32 -9.39 3.95
C VAL A 150 6.06 -9.73 3.13
N PHE A 151 5.87 -9.05 2.00
CA PHE A 151 4.68 -9.19 1.15
C PHE A 151 4.67 -10.45 0.26
N TYR A 152 5.76 -11.21 0.25
CA TYR A 152 5.83 -12.51 -0.42
C TYR A 152 5.53 -13.69 0.53
N GLU A 153 5.02 -13.40 1.74
CA GLU A 153 4.64 -14.42 2.73
C GLU A 153 3.27 -14.13 3.35
N ARG A 154 2.60 -15.19 3.79
CA ARG A 154 1.35 -15.10 4.56
C ARG A 154 1.62 -14.55 5.97
N PRO A 155 0.63 -13.89 6.61
CA PRO A 155 -0.76 -13.71 6.20
C PRO A 155 -1.05 -12.37 5.52
N LEU A 156 -0.04 -11.51 5.30
CA LEU A 156 -0.20 -10.24 4.58
C LEU A 156 0.70 -10.26 3.35
N PHE A 157 0.10 -10.45 2.19
CA PHE A 157 0.86 -10.62 0.96
C PHE A 157 0.24 -9.88 -0.21
N ILE A 158 1.04 -9.73 -1.27
CA ILE A 158 0.59 -9.24 -2.56
C ILE A 158 0.58 -10.41 -3.53
N ALA A 159 -0.54 -10.60 -4.22
CA ALA A 159 -0.69 -11.58 -5.27
C ALA A 159 -0.81 -10.89 -6.64
N GLU A 160 -0.57 -11.65 -7.69
CA GLU A 160 -0.88 -11.20 -9.05
C GLU A 160 -2.36 -10.83 -9.18
N GLY A 161 -2.63 -9.88 -10.06
CA GLY A 161 -3.99 -9.43 -10.37
C GLY A 161 -4.09 -9.08 -11.85
N PHE A 162 -4.61 -7.90 -12.15
CA PHE A 162 -4.71 -7.43 -13.53
C PHE A 162 -3.71 -6.32 -13.82
N LYS A 163 -3.46 -6.04 -15.10
CA LYS A 163 -2.68 -4.86 -15.53
C LYS A 163 -3.64 -3.73 -15.92
N PRO A 164 -3.63 -2.57 -15.25
CA PRO A 164 -4.49 -1.45 -15.62
C PRO A 164 -4.18 -0.93 -17.02
N GLU A 165 -5.21 -0.59 -17.79
CA GLU A 165 -5.04 -0.02 -19.15
C GLU A 165 -4.48 1.40 -19.11
N GLN A 166 -4.95 2.22 -18.16
CA GLN A 166 -4.57 3.62 -18.03
C GLN A 166 -4.22 3.95 -16.58
N ILE A 167 -2.98 4.39 -16.37
CA ILE A 167 -2.46 4.87 -15.09
C ILE A 167 -2.26 6.38 -15.20
N MET A 168 -2.89 7.10 -14.28
CA MET A 168 -2.71 8.54 -14.12
C MET A 168 -1.61 8.83 -13.11
N THR A 169 -1.05 10.04 -13.17
CA THR A 169 -0.01 10.48 -12.24
C THR A 169 -0.21 11.94 -11.84
N GLY A 170 0.28 12.31 -10.65
CA GLY A 170 0.13 13.66 -10.11
C GLY A 170 0.75 13.82 -8.73
N PRO A 171 0.57 15.00 -8.10
CA PRO A 171 1.11 15.26 -6.78
C PRO A 171 0.50 14.34 -5.71
N ARG A 172 1.29 14.09 -4.67
CA ARG A 172 0.89 13.32 -3.50
C ARG A 172 -0.03 14.13 -2.59
N ILE A 173 -0.80 13.44 -1.74
CA ILE A 173 -1.86 14.01 -0.92
C ILE A 173 -1.39 14.18 0.52
N GLY A 174 -1.63 15.35 1.10
CA GLY A 174 -1.41 15.61 2.53
C GLY A 174 0.04 15.90 2.91
N ILE A 175 0.83 16.42 1.96
CA ILE A 175 2.25 16.73 2.13
C ILE A 175 2.58 18.21 1.89
N ASP A 176 1.63 19.13 2.12
CA ASP A 176 1.74 20.55 1.76
C ASP A 176 2.95 21.28 2.38
N ASN A 177 3.43 20.79 3.52
CA ASN A 177 4.57 21.36 4.28
C ASN A 177 5.94 20.76 3.91
N THR A 178 6.07 20.12 2.74
CA THR A 178 7.29 19.38 2.33
C THR A 178 8.15 20.10 1.29
N GLY A 179 7.93 21.41 1.11
CA GLY A 179 8.64 22.22 0.12
C GLY A 179 8.32 21.78 -1.30
N GLU A 180 9.35 21.66 -2.15
CA GLU A 180 9.22 21.20 -3.55
C GLU A 180 8.63 19.80 -3.70
N ALA A 181 8.79 18.93 -2.69
CA ALA A 181 8.35 17.55 -2.74
C ALA A 181 6.83 17.39 -2.89
N LYS A 182 6.06 18.43 -2.53
CA LYS A 182 4.60 18.49 -2.73
C LYS A 182 4.19 18.54 -4.21
N HIS A 183 5.09 18.98 -5.09
CA HIS A 183 4.83 19.12 -6.53
C HIS A 183 5.26 17.87 -7.33
N TYR A 184 6.01 16.94 -6.73
CA TYR A 184 6.49 15.76 -7.43
C TYR A 184 5.34 14.85 -7.87
N PRO A 185 5.32 14.37 -9.13
CA PRO A 185 4.27 13.52 -9.66
C PRO A 185 4.44 12.05 -9.21
N TYR A 186 4.55 11.84 -7.90
CA TYR A 186 4.85 10.54 -7.29
C TYR A 186 3.62 9.82 -6.74
N ARG A 187 2.42 10.30 -7.06
CA ARG A 187 1.17 9.57 -6.89
C ARG A 187 0.75 8.92 -8.20
N PHE A 188 0.27 7.68 -8.14
CA PHE A 188 -0.21 6.93 -9.28
C PHE A 188 -1.56 6.31 -8.98
N TRP A 189 -2.48 6.29 -9.95
CA TRP A 189 -3.79 5.66 -9.77
C TRP A 189 -4.37 5.13 -11.08
N VAL A 190 -5.24 4.14 -10.95
CA VAL A 190 -6.01 3.59 -12.08
C VAL A 190 -7.04 4.63 -12.52
N LYS A 191 -7.03 5.01 -13.80
CA LYS A 191 -7.96 6.02 -14.33
C LYS A 191 -9.41 5.58 -14.15
N ASP A 192 -10.27 6.55 -13.83
CA ASP A 192 -11.73 6.39 -13.67
C ASP A 192 -12.20 5.40 -12.59
N ASN A 193 -11.28 4.75 -11.87
CA ASN A 193 -11.62 3.81 -10.81
C ASN A 193 -12.36 4.53 -9.66
N PRO A 194 -13.52 4.02 -9.21
CA PRO A 194 -14.35 4.70 -8.22
C PRO A 194 -13.77 4.67 -6.80
N PHE A 195 -12.77 3.83 -6.53
CA PHE A 195 -12.15 3.67 -5.21
C PHE A 195 -10.92 4.56 -4.98
N VAL A 196 -10.44 5.28 -6.00
CA VAL A 196 -9.36 6.28 -5.84
C VAL A 196 -9.76 7.31 -4.77
N SER A 197 -8.88 7.55 -3.80
CA SER A 197 -9.21 8.28 -2.57
C SER A 197 -9.53 9.75 -2.79
N ARG A 198 -8.84 10.39 -3.75
CA ARG A 198 -9.06 11.78 -4.16
C ARG A 198 -8.74 11.92 -5.64
N ARG A 199 -9.69 12.47 -6.39
CA ARG A 199 -9.50 12.87 -7.79
C ARG A 199 -8.84 14.25 -7.82
#